data_AF-A0A6S7GH74-F1
#
_entry.id   AF-A0A6S7GH74-F1
#
_cell.length_a   1.000
_cell.length_b   1.000
_cell.length_c   1.000
_cell.angle_alpha   90.00
_cell.angle_beta   90.00
_cell.angle_gamma   90.00
#
_symmetry.space_group_name_H-M   'P 1'
#
loop_
_entity.id
_entity.type
_entity.pdbx_description
1 polymer ?
#
loop_
_entity_poly.entity_id
_entity_poly.type
_entity_poly.pdbx_seq_one_letter_code
_entity_poly.pdbx_strand_id
1 'polypeptide(L)'
;MCKNQHHHCSCCIKKHLENSAFCPTCLEHLSVDTLNEVPRIVNDYISELNIRCDFYPRGFPEIVQVENLKRHVGSCGFSPVQCSNDGCNVLVNTSNKLDHETEVCDFGKLKCHQCGQLKNEVRELRDEMLARQKKMKNEMKDMKQEVKEMIRNEIERIKMELKNDIKNEVKGMNVEIKNQMKEMREEVKTGIKGEVNRIKEEMKNEMRGMKVEIRNEMKGIIKN
;
A
#
# COMPACT_ATOMS: atom_id res chain seq x y z
N MET A 1 -91.35 -14.43 -4.11
CA MET A 1 -90.83 -13.42 -5.05
C MET A 1 -91.32 -12.08 -4.54
N CYS A 2 -90.45 -11.09 -4.34
CA CYS A 2 -90.90 -9.73 -3.99
C CYS A 2 -91.69 -9.15 -5.17
N LYS A 3 -92.93 -8.72 -4.93
CA LYS A 3 -93.83 -8.24 -5.99
C LYS A 3 -93.35 -6.93 -6.62
N ASN A 4 -92.55 -6.17 -5.87
CA ASN A 4 -92.08 -4.84 -6.25
C ASN A 4 -90.72 -4.82 -6.97
N GLN A 5 -90.17 -5.99 -7.33
CA GLN A 5 -88.93 -6.12 -8.14
C GLN A 5 -87.74 -5.28 -7.64
N HIS A 6 -87.46 -5.31 -6.33
CA HIS A 6 -86.27 -4.66 -5.78
C HIS A 6 -84.99 -5.46 -6.08
N HIS A 7 -83.95 -4.76 -6.54
CA HIS A 7 -82.67 -5.36 -6.95
C HIS A 7 -81.62 -5.12 -5.87
N HIS A 8 -80.87 -6.16 -5.52
CA HIS A 8 -79.82 -6.12 -4.50
C HIS A 8 -78.64 -7.01 -4.92
N CYS A 9 -77.42 -6.70 -4.46
CA CYS A 9 -76.28 -7.59 -4.62
C CYS A 9 -76.58 -8.95 -3.95
N SER A 10 -76.25 -10.06 -4.64
CA SER A 10 -76.54 -11.42 -4.17
C SER A 10 -75.99 -11.69 -2.77
N CYS A 11 -74.78 -11.24 -2.47
CA CYS A 11 -74.17 -11.36 -1.14
C CYS A 11 -74.92 -10.55 -0.06
N CYS A 12 -75.33 -9.33 -0.38
CA CYS A 12 -76.01 -8.44 0.56
C CYS A 12 -77.40 -8.95 0.93
N ILE A 13 -78.19 -9.39 -0.06
CA ILE A 13 -79.55 -9.86 0.19
C ILE A 13 -79.56 -11.21 0.92
N LYS A 14 -78.66 -12.14 0.57
CA LYS A 14 -78.55 -13.42 1.28
C LYS A 14 -78.17 -13.22 2.74
N LYS A 15 -77.19 -12.36 3.02
CA LYS A 15 -76.78 -12.01 4.39
C LYS A 15 -77.90 -11.35 5.20
N HIS A 16 -78.70 -10.49 4.56
CA HIS A 16 -79.87 -9.89 5.21
C HIS A 16 -80.91 -10.96 5.57
N LEU A 17 -81.17 -11.90 4.67
CA LEU A 17 -82.17 -12.95 4.85
C LEU A 17 -81.77 -14.03 5.88
N GLU A 18 -80.51 -14.09 6.31
CA GLU A 18 -80.11 -14.90 7.47
C GLU A 18 -80.78 -14.42 8.77
N ASN A 19 -81.12 -13.13 8.85
CA ASN A 19 -81.63 -12.48 10.06
C ASN A 19 -83.03 -11.88 9.91
N SER A 20 -83.61 -11.91 8.71
CA SER A 20 -84.93 -11.32 8.42
C SER A 20 -85.66 -12.09 7.32
N ALA A 21 -86.96 -12.27 7.48
CA ALA A 21 -87.81 -12.89 6.47
C ALA A 21 -88.49 -11.87 5.52
N PHE A 22 -87.98 -10.63 5.48
CA PHE A 22 -88.63 -9.52 4.79
C PHE A 22 -87.67 -8.76 3.87
N CYS A 23 -88.20 -8.30 2.73
CA CYS A 23 -87.50 -7.43 1.79
C CYS A 23 -87.04 -6.14 2.50
N PRO A 24 -85.74 -5.76 2.41
CA PRO A 24 -85.23 -4.54 3.05
C PRO A 24 -85.95 -3.25 2.65
N THR A 25 -86.54 -3.21 1.45
CA THR A 25 -87.11 -1.99 0.88
C THR A 25 -88.61 -1.85 1.12
N CYS A 26 -89.38 -2.94 1.01
CA CYS A 26 -90.86 -2.88 1.06
C CYS A 26 -91.49 -3.78 2.12
N LEU A 27 -90.68 -4.47 2.92
CA LEU A 27 -91.12 -5.35 4.01
C LEU A 27 -92.07 -6.49 3.60
N GLU A 28 -92.14 -6.82 2.30
CA GLU A 28 -92.82 -8.03 1.85
C GLU A 28 -92.02 -9.29 2.23
N HIS A 29 -92.74 -10.38 2.55
CA HIS A 29 -92.10 -11.65 2.89
C HIS A 29 -91.21 -12.16 1.75
N LEU A 30 -89.97 -12.49 2.08
CA LEU A 30 -88.94 -12.89 1.14
C LEU A 30 -88.07 -13.99 1.76
N SER A 31 -87.71 -14.98 0.97
CA SER A 31 -86.76 -16.04 1.35
C SER A 31 -85.71 -16.25 0.27
N VAL A 32 -84.60 -16.90 0.62
CA VAL A 32 -83.49 -17.20 -0.30
C VAL A 32 -83.96 -17.97 -1.53
N ASP A 33 -84.88 -18.92 -1.36
CA ASP A 33 -85.45 -19.74 -2.44
C ASP A 33 -86.31 -18.95 -3.43
N THR A 34 -86.76 -17.75 -3.02
CA THR A 34 -87.65 -16.92 -3.82
C THR A 34 -86.94 -15.76 -4.54
N LEU A 35 -85.61 -15.72 -4.44
CA LEU A 35 -84.75 -14.78 -5.16
C LEU A 35 -84.60 -15.23 -6.61
N ASN A 36 -84.66 -14.27 -7.53
CA ASN A 36 -84.40 -14.50 -8.95
C ASN A 36 -83.18 -13.70 -9.39
N GLU A 37 -82.54 -14.16 -10.47
CA GLU A 37 -81.52 -13.39 -11.15
C GLU A 37 -82.12 -12.11 -11.75
N VAL A 38 -81.32 -11.05 -11.76
CA VAL A 38 -81.72 -9.77 -12.33
C VAL A 38 -81.85 -9.88 -13.86
N PRO A 39 -82.77 -9.12 -14.49
CA PRO A 39 -82.87 -9.09 -15.95
C PRO A 39 -81.54 -8.70 -16.62
N ARG A 40 -81.21 -9.31 -17.77
CA ARG A 40 -79.95 -9.07 -18.49
C ARG A 40 -79.66 -7.58 -18.71
N ILE A 41 -80.67 -6.81 -19.07
CA ILE A 41 -80.57 -5.36 -19.29
C ILE A 41 -79.96 -4.61 -18.09
N VAL A 42 -80.22 -5.03 -16.85
CA VAL A 42 -79.64 -4.41 -15.65
C VAL A 42 -78.15 -4.75 -15.55
N ASN A 43 -77.76 -5.99 -15.84
CA ASN A 43 -76.35 -6.39 -15.88
C ASN A 43 -75.60 -5.71 -17.03
N ASP A 44 -76.24 -5.54 -18.19
CA ASP A 44 -75.65 -4.86 -19.35
C ASP A 44 -75.39 -3.39 -19.01
N TYR A 45 -76.38 -2.68 -18.42
CA TYR A 45 -76.18 -1.31 -17.95
C TYR A 45 -75.06 -1.18 -16.92
N ILE A 46 -74.96 -2.09 -15.95
CA ILE A 46 -73.87 -2.07 -14.95
C ILE A 46 -72.52 -2.33 -15.62
N SER A 47 -72.46 -3.27 -16.57
CA SER A 47 -71.25 -3.63 -17.31
C SER A 47 -70.69 -2.46 -18.11
N GLU A 48 -71.57 -1.66 -18.72
CA GLU A 48 -71.22 -0.50 -19.55
C GLU A 48 -70.84 0.75 -18.73
N LEU A 49 -71.01 0.75 -17.41
CA LEU A 49 -70.63 1.89 -16.57
C LEU A 49 -69.12 2.17 -16.68
N ASN A 50 -68.81 3.43 -16.89
CA ASN A 50 -67.45 3.94 -17.00
C ASN A 50 -66.92 4.35 -15.62
N ILE A 51 -65.90 3.66 -15.14
CA ILE A 51 -65.30 3.82 -13.82
C ILE A 51 -63.79 4.06 -13.89
N ARG A 52 -63.24 4.68 -12.84
CA ARG A 52 -61.79 4.83 -12.71
C ARG A 52 -61.17 3.48 -12.31
N CYS A 53 -60.01 3.18 -12.87
CA CYS A 53 -59.19 2.05 -12.43
C CYS A 53 -58.68 2.26 -10.99
N ASP A 54 -58.42 1.16 -10.28
CA ASP A 54 -57.79 1.11 -8.95
C ASP A 54 -56.47 1.91 -8.87
N PHE A 55 -55.74 2.01 -9.98
CA PHE A 55 -54.47 2.73 -10.09
C PHE A 55 -54.61 4.19 -10.58
N TYR A 56 -55.83 4.73 -10.66
CA TYR A 56 -56.06 6.15 -10.96
C TYR A 56 -55.26 7.11 -10.04
N PRO A 57 -55.14 6.89 -8.72
CA PRO A 57 -54.31 7.74 -7.86
C PRO A 57 -52.82 7.72 -8.20
N ARG A 58 -52.34 6.69 -8.93
CA ARG A 58 -50.95 6.59 -9.40
C ARG A 58 -50.74 7.23 -10.78
N GLY A 59 -51.78 7.81 -11.36
CA GLY A 59 -51.72 8.57 -12.61
C GLY A 59 -52.34 7.89 -13.83
N PHE A 60 -53.07 6.78 -13.68
CA PHE A 60 -53.80 6.20 -14.82
C PHE A 60 -54.87 7.19 -15.32
N PRO A 61 -54.79 7.69 -16.58
CA PRO A 61 -55.61 8.82 -17.01
C PRO A 61 -56.97 8.41 -17.60
N GLU A 62 -57.15 7.14 -17.96
CA GLU A 62 -58.35 6.68 -18.69
C GLU A 62 -59.44 6.14 -17.77
N ILE A 63 -60.66 6.10 -18.30
CA ILE A 63 -61.84 5.51 -17.65
C ILE A 63 -62.11 4.17 -18.34
N VAL A 64 -62.41 3.13 -17.57
CA VAL A 64 -62.65 1.77 -18.06
C VAL A 64 -64.08 1.33 -17.75
N GLN A 65 -64.65 0.47 -18.59
CA GLN A 65 -65.93 -0.16 -18.30
C GLN A 65 -65.81 -1.19 -17.18
N VAL A 66 -66.86 -1.35 -16.39
CA VAL A 66 -66.93 -2.32 -15.28
C VAL A 66 -66.62 -3.74 -15.76
N GLU A 67 -67.16 -4.16 -16.91
CA GLU A 67 -66.86 -5.49 -17.48
C GLU A 67 -65.37 -5.73 -17.79
N ASN A 68 -64.64 -4.66 -18.11
CA ASN A 68 -63.25 -4.71 -18.53
C ASN A 68 -62.25 -4.46 -17.40
N LEU A 69 -62.72 -3.99 -16.23
CA LEU A 69 -61.86 -3.60 -15.10
C LEU A 69 -60.89 -4.72 -14.70
N LYS A 70 -61.40 -5.95 -14.51
CA LYS A 70 -60.58 -7.09 -14.05
C LYS A 70 -59.43 -7.40 -15.01
N ARG A 71 -59.72 -7.39 -16.31
CA ARG A 71 -58.71 -7.61 -17.36
C ARG A 71 -57.70 -6.46 -17.39
N HIS A 72 -58.19 -5.22 -17.28
CA HIS A 72 -57.35 -4.03 -17.27
C HIS A 72 -56.37 -4.00 -16.09
N VAL A 73 -56.85 -4.20 -14.85
CA VAL A 73 -56.01 -4.14 -13.63
C VAL A 73 -54.86 -5.16 -13.71
N GLY A 74 -55.09 -6.33 -14.32
CA GLY A 74 -54.06 -7.35 -14.53
C GLY A 74 -52.91 -6.94 -15.46
N SER A 75 -53.11 -5.95 -16.33
CA SER A 75 -52.09 -5.46 -17.28
C SER A 75 -51.88 -3.94 -17.23
N CYS A 76 -52.36 -3.27 -16.19
CA CYS A 76 -52.27 -1.83 -16.07
C CYS A 76 -50.81 -1.40 -15.90
N GLY A 77 -50.35 -0.51 -16.78
CA GLY A 77 -48.99 0.06 -16.72
C GLY A 77 -48.68 0.82 -15.43
N PHE A 78 -49.70 1.27 -14.71
CA PHE A 78 -49.60 1.99 -13.43
C PHE A 78 -49.71 1.08 -12.21
N SER A 79 -49.86 -0.22 -12.42
CA SER A 79 -49.77 -1.21 -11.35
C SER A 79 -48.40 -1.14 -10.66
N PRO A 80 -48.32 -1.24 -9.32
CA PRO A 80 -47.05 -1.18 -8.60
C PRO A 80 -46.24 -2.47 -8.76
N VAL A 81 -44.96 -2.32 -9.10
CA VAL A 81 -43.99 -3.41 -9.16
C VAL A 81 -42.70 -2.99 -8.44
N GLN A 82 -42.04 -3.96 -7.81
CA GLN A 82 -40.76 -3.73 -7.16
C GLN A 82 -39.62 -3.66 -8.18
N CYS A 83 -38.69 -2.74 -7.95
CA CYS A 83 -37.40 -2.69 -8.64
C CYS A 83 -36.61 -4.00 -8.44
N SER A 84 -35.93 -4.45 -9.48
CA SER A 84 -35.11 -5.66 -9.51
C SER A 84 -33.63 -5.42 -9.16
N ASN A 85 -33.21 -4.16 -9.01
CA ASN A 85 -31.85 -3.84 -8.56
C ASN A 85 -31.67 -4.23 -7.08
N ASP A 86 -30.61 -4.98 -6.81
CA ASP A 86 -30.28 -5.50 -5.49
C ASP A 86 -30.08 -4.34 -4.47
N GLY A 87 -30.84 -4.38 -3.38
CA GLY A 87 -30.88 -3.30 -2.38
C GLY A 87 -31.95 -2.22 -2.62
N CYS A 88 -32.61 -2.19 -3.78
CA CYS A 88 -33.72 -1.27 -4.03
C CYS A 88 -35.07 -1.87 -3.61
N ASN A 89 -35.80 -1.15 -2.75
CA ASN A 89 -37.15 -1.53 -2.30
C ASN A 89 -38.25 -0.58 -2.79
N VAL A 90 -37.95 0.26 -3.79
CA VAL A 90 -38.92 1.22 -4.33
C VAL A 90 -39.95 0.50 -5.20
N LEU A 91 -41.23 0.85 -5.00
CA LEU A 91 -42.33 0.44 -5.87
C LEU A 91 -42.53 1.48 -6.98
N VAL A 92 -42.35 1.05 -8.22
CA VAL A 92 -42.50 1.88 -9.42
C VAL A 92 -43.70 1.41 -10.24
N ASN A 93 -44.15 2.24 -11.18
CA ASN A 93 -45.15 1.81 -12.16
C ASN A 93 -44.52 0.76 -13.08
N THR A 94 -45.28 -0.27 -13.46
CA THR A 94 -44.85 -1.27 -14.46
C THR A 94 -44.27 -0.62 -15.71
N SER A 95 -44.92 0.44 -16.22
CA SER A 95 -44.47 1.17 -17.39
C SER A 95 -43.14 1.92 -17.22
N ASN A 96 -42.76 2.29 -16.00
CA ASN A 96 -41.54 3.06 -15.71
C ASN A 96 -40.43 2.21 -15.08
N LYS A 97 -40.64 0.89 -14.96
CA LYS A 97 -39.70 0.01 -14.26
C LYS A 97 -38.32 0.02 -14.91
N LEU A 98 -38.26 -0.10 -16.23
CA LEU A 98 -37.00 -0.14 -16.97
C LEU A 98 -36.23 1.19 -16.82
N ASP A 99 -36.90 2.32 -17.06
CA ASP A 99 -36.31 3.65 -16.94
C ASP A 99 -35.78 3.91 -15.53
N HIS A 100 -36.54 3.49 -14.51
CA HIS A 100 -36.07 3.55 -13.13
C HIS A 100 -34.80 2.72 -12.97
N GLU A 101 -34.81 1.46 -13.38
CA GLU A 101 -33.69 0.52 -13.17
C GLU A 101 -32.40 0.91 -13.87
N THR A 102 -32.48 1.55 -15.04
CA THR A 102 -31.29 1.90 -15.84
C THR A 102 -30.80 3.32 -15.59
N GLU A 103 -31.69 4.30 -15.46
CA GLU A 103 -31.31 5.72 -15.46
C GLU A 103 -31.44 6.42 -14.09
N VAL A 104 -32.32 5.93 -13.21
CA VAL A 104 -32.71 6.66 -11.99
C VAL A 104 -32.31 5.94 -10.71
N CYS A 105 -32.23 4.61 -10.72
CA CYS A 105 -32.04 3.81 -9.52
C CYS A 105 -30.63 3.97 -8.96
N ASP A 106 -30.53 4.47 -7.73
CA ASP A 106 -29.25 4.60 -7.00
C ASP A 106 -28.53 3.25 -6.77
N PHE A 107 -29.29 2.15 -6.83
CA PHE A 107 -28.77 0.78 -6.70
C PHE A 107 -28.47 0.12 -8.07
N GLY A 108 -28.62 0.88 -9.16
CA GLY A 108 -28.27 0.44 -10.51
C GLY A 108 -26.78 0.12 -10.59
N LYS A 109 -26.44 -1.12 -10.97
CA LYS A 109 -25.04 -1.49 -11.20
C LYS A 109 -24.58 -0.93 -12.55
N LEU A 110 -23.67 0.03 -12.52
CA LEU A 110 -23.03 0.53 -13.73
C LEU A 110 -22.25 -0.60 -14.43
N LYS A 111 -22.53 -0.82 -15.72
CA LYS A 111 -21.74 -1.74 -16.55
C LYS A 111 -20.41 -1.08 -16.90
N CYS A 112 -19.36 -1.46 -16.19
CA CYS A 112 -18.01 -1.02 -16.50
C CYS A 112 -17.43 -1.83 -17.67
N HIS A 113 -17.37 -1.23 -18.86
CA HIS A 113 -16.87 -1.89 -20.07
C HIS A 113 -15.34 -2.11 -20.08
N GLN A 114 -14.59 -1.36 -19.27
CA GLN A 114 -13.11 -1.36 -19.30
C GLN A 114 -12.46 -1.93 -18.03
N CYS A 115 -13.25 -2.32 -17.02
CA CYS A 115 -12.71 -2.81 -15.75
C CYS A 115 -11.88 -4.10 -15.89
N GLY A 116 -12.17 -4.93 -16.90
CA GLY A 116 -11.36 -6.11 -17.20
C GLY A 116 -9.98 -5.75 -17.76
N GLN A 117 -9.92 -4.81 -18.69
CA GLN A 117 -8.68 -4.30 -19.28
C GLN A 117 -7.83 -3.59 -18.23
N LEU A 118 -8.43 -2.68 -17.46
CA LEU A 118 -7.74 -1.95 -16.40
C LEU A 118 -7.16 -2.90 -15.34
N LYS A 119 -7.86 -3.98 -14.98
CA LYS A 119 -7.34 -5.00 -14.05
C LYS A 119 -6.12 -5.73 -14.61
N ASN A 120 -6.10 -6.01 -15.91
CA ASN A 120 -4.96 -6.66 -16.57
C ASN A 120 -3.77 -5.71 -16.64
N GLU A 121 -3.96 -4.47 -17.07
CA GLU A 121 -2.91 -3.44 -17.14
C GLU A 121 -2.29 -3.20 -15.76
N VAL A 122 -3.11 -3.09 -14.71
CA VAL A 122 -2.61 -2.92 -13.33
C VAL A 122 -1.80 -4.14 -12.87
N ARG A 123 -2.18 -5.35 -13.28
CA ARG A 123 -1.43 -6.57 -12.97
C ARG A 123 -0.08 -6.58 -13.69
N GLU A 124 -0.07 -6.25 -14.99
CA GLU A 124 1.15 -6.19 -15.80
C GLU A 124 2.13 -5.16 -15.24
N LEU A 125 1.65 -3.95 -14.93
CA LEU A 125 2.46 -2.91 -14.28
C LEU A 125 3.05 -3.37 -12.95
N ARG A 126 2.28 -4.13 -12.15
CA ARG A 126 2.78 -4.68 -10.88
C ARG A 126 3.90 -5.71 -11.12
N ASP A 127 3.73 -6.59 -12.09
CA ASP A 127 4.73 -7.62 -12.41
C ASP A 127 6.03 -7.00 -12.94
N GLU A 128 5.93 -5.99 -13.81
CA GLU A 128 7.08 -5.22 -14.30
C GLU A 128 7.81 -4.50 -13.16
N MET A 129 7.07 -3.88 -12.24
CA MET A 129 7.64 -3.20 -11.08
C MET A 129 8.42 -4.17 -10.18
N LEU A 130 7.88 -5.37 -9.94
CA LEU A 130 8.55 -6.42 -9.17
C LEU A 130 9.81 -6.93 -9.87
N ALA A 131 9.77 -7.11 -11.19
CA ALA A 131 10.94 -7.50 -11.97
C ALA A 131 12.05 -6.43 -11.89
N ARG A 132 11.67 -5.15 -12.03
CA ARG A 132 12.60 -4.02 -11.93
C ARG A 132 13.22 -3.91 -10.53
N GLN A 133 12.43 -4.12 -9.47
CA GLN A 133 12.92 -4.12 -8.10
C GLN A 133 13.94 -5.25 -7.86
N LYS A 134 13.69 -6.45 -8.40
CA LYS A 134 14.64 -7.57 -8.31
C LYS A 134 15.94 -7.26 -9.04
N LYS A 135 15.87 -6.70 -10.26
CA LYS A 135 17.04 -6.30 -11.04
C LYS A 135 17.89 -5.29 -10.29
N MET A 136 17.28 -4.22 -9.78
CA MET A 136 17.94 -3.17 -9.00
C MET A 136 18.60 -3.73 -7.74
N LYS A 137 17.95 -4.68 -7.05
CA LYS A 137 18.52 -5.32 -5.86
C LYS A 137 19.77 -6.14 -6.19
N ASN A 138 19.79 -6.81 -7.33
CA ASN A 138 20.96 -7.56 -7.79
C ASN A 138 22.08 -6.61 -8.20
N GLU A 139 21.81 -5.59 -9.01
CA GLU A 139 22.79 -4.56 -9.41
C GLU A 139 23.43 -3.89 -8.19
N MET A 140 22.63 -3.57 -7.16
CA MET A 140 23.14 -2.98 -5.91
C MET A 140 24.02 -3.96 -5.12
N LYS A 141 23.73 -5.26 -5.16
CA LYS A 141 24.55 -6.29 -4.52
C LYS A 141 25.90 -6.43 -5.24
N ASP A 142 25.88 -6.41 -6.57
CA ASP A 142 27.08 -6.52 -7.40
C ASP A 142 27.96 -5.28 -7.20
N MET A 143 27.38 -4.08 -7.28
CA MET A 143 28.09 -2.82 -7.00
C MET A 143 28.70 -2.80 -5.58
N LYS A 144 27.97 -3.29 -4.57
CA LYS A 144 28.50 -3.40 -3.21
C LYS A 144 29.71 -4.34 -3.13
N GLN A 145 29.69 -5.44 -3.89
CA GLN A 145 30.79 -6.39 -3.93
C GLN A 145 32.00 -5.80 -4.67
N GLU A 146 31.79 -5.09 -5.78
CA GLU A 146 32.85 -4.38 -6.50
C GLU A 146 33.53 -3.32 -5.63
N VAL A 147 32.75 -2.48 -4.97
CA VAL A 147 33.28 -1.45 -4.04
C VAL A 147 34.09 -2.10 -2.92
N LYS A 148 33.60 -3.20 -2.35
CA LYS A 148 34.31 -3.94 -1.29
C LYS A 148 35.65 -4.49 -1.78
N GLU A 149 35.71 -4.99 -3.01
CA GLU A 149 36.95 -5.52 -3.60
C GLU A 149 37.93 -4.40 -3.93
N MET A 150 37.45 -3.28 -4.48
CA MET A 150 38.27 -2.09 -4.73
C MET A 150 38.93 -1.59 -3.44
N ILE A 151 38.16 -1.45 -2.35
CA ILE A 151 38.70 -1.00 -1.05
C ILE A 151 39.73 -1.99 -0.53
N ARG A 152 39.48 -3.31 -0.64
CA ARG A 152 40.44 -4.32 -0.20
C ARG A 152 41.76 -4.23 -0.97
N ASN A 153 41.69 -4.12 -2.29
CA ASN A 153 42.86 -4.02 -3.16
C ASN A 153 43.66 -2.75 -2.87
N GLU A 154 42.96 -1.63 -2.64
CA GLU A 154 43.56 -0.36 -2.29
C GLU A 154 44.30 -0.43 -0.95
N ILE A 155 43.69 -1.04 0.07
CA ILE A 155 44.32 -1.25 1.38
C ILE A 155 45.58 -2.10 1.26
N GLU A 156 45.55 -3.20 0.50
CA GLU A 156 46.72 -4.06 0.32
C GLU A 156 47.84 -3.34 -0.45
N ARG A 157 47.50 -2.49 -1.44
CA ARG A 157 48.49 -1.65 -2.12
C ARG A 157 49.15 -0.67 -1.15
N ILE A 158 48.37 0.12 -0.42
CA ILE A 158 48.89 1.10 0.56
C ILE A 158 49.76 0.41 1.61
N LYS A 159 49.34 -0.75 2.10
CA LYS A 159 50.10 -1.54 3.06
C LYS A 159 51.43 -2.03 2.51
N MET A 160 51.48 -2.40 1.23
CA MET A 160 52.71 -2.83 0.56
C MET A 160 53.68 -1.65 0.35
N GLU A 161 53.16 -0.49 -0.05
CA GLU A 161 53.92 0.75 -0.18
C GLU A 161 54.53 1.16 1.17
N LEU A 162 53.70 1.32 2.22
CA LEU A 162 54.15 1.66 3.57
C LEU A 162 55.20 0.68 4.10
N LYS A 163 55.01 -0.62 3.87
CA LYS A 163 55.98 -1.64 4.30
C LYS A 163 57.33 -1.47 3.59
N ASN A 164 57.33 -1.12 2.32
CA ASN A 164 58.55 -0.89 1.56
C ASN A 164 59.25 0.40 1.99
N ASP A 165 58.50 1.47 2.21
CA ASP A 165 59.03 2.76 2.67
C ASP A 165 59.69 2.61 4.03
N ILE A 166 59.00 2.03 5.02
CA ILE A 166 59.57 1.75 6.36
C ILE A 166 60.82 0.88 6.24
N LYS A 167 60.80 -0.16 5.39
CA LYS A 167 61.96 -1.03 5.19
C LYS A 167 63.15 -0.27 4.62
N ASN A 168 62.91 0.66 3.72
CA ASN A 168 63.95 1.48 3.09
C ASN A 168 64.50 2.52 4.05
N GLU A 169 63.65 3.21 4.81
CA GLU A 169 64.05 4.16 5.86
C GLU A 169 64.89 3.48 6.93
N VAL A 170 64.45 2.33 7.45
CA VAL A 170 65.20 1.56 8.45
C VAL A 170 66.55 1.09 7.91
N LYS A 171 66.63 0.73 6.62
CA LYS A 171 67.92 0.42 5.99
C LYS A 171 68.82 1.65 5.90
N GLY A 172 68.27 2.80 5.52
CA GLY A 172 68.98 4.08 5.46
C GLY A 172 69.55 4.46 6.83
N MET A 173 68.71 4.48 7.86
CA MET A 173 69.12 4.73 9.24
C MET A 173 70.21 3.75 9.70
N ASN A 174 70.13 2.47 9.35
CA ASN A 174 71.17 1.50 9.70
C ASN A 174 72.52 1.80 9.04
N VAL A 175 72.52 2.34 7.81
CA VAL A 175 73.75 2.76 7.12
C VAL A 175 74.33 4.01 7.81
N GLU A 176 73.49 4.99 8.13
CA GLU A 176 73.90 6.21 8.83
C GLU A 176 74.49 5.91 10.21
N ILE A 177 73.80 5.10 11.03
CA ILE A 177 74.30 4.68 12.34
C ILE A 177 75.64 3.95 12.20
N LYS A 178 75.80 3.07 11.21
CA LYS A 178 77.08 2.39 10.95
C LYS A 178 78.19 3.37 10.60
N ASN A 179 77.90 4.42 9.84
CA ASN A 179 78.88 5.44 9.47
C ASN A 179 79.26 6.30 10.67
N GLN A 180 78.27 6.81 11.44
CA GLN A 180 78.52 7.56 12.67
C GLN A 180 79.34 6.74 13.69
N MET A 181 79.04 5.45 13.85
CA MET A 181 79.81 4.57 14.73
C MET A 181 81.26 4.36 14.27
N LYS A 182 81.53 4.40 12.95
CA LYS A 182 82.90 4.36 12.42
C LYS A 182 83.63 5.66 12.69
N GLU A 183 82.97 6.79 12.45
CA GLU A 183 83.53 8.13 12.71
C GLU A 183 83.89 8.28 14.19
N MET A 184 82.94 8.00 15.10
CA MET A 184 83.19 8.00 16.54
C MET A 184 84.35 7.09 16.93
N ARG A 185 84.46 5.90 16.33
CA ARG A 185 85.57 4.97 16.62
C ARG A 185 86.92 5.56 16.23
N GLU A 186 87.02 6.19 15.07
CA GLU A 186 88.27 6.82 14.62
C GLU A 186 88.60 8.08 15.44
N GLU A 187 87.61 8.87 15.84
CA GLU A 187 87.79 9.99 16.77
C GLU A 187 88.34 9.53 18.13
N VAL A 188 87.73 8.50 18.74
CA VAL A 188 88.22 7.94 20.02
C VAL A 188 89.64 7.40 19.86
N LYS A 189 89.92 6.68 18.78
CA LYS A 189 91.24 6.09 18.52
C LYS A 189 92.32 7.17 18.32
N THR A 190 92.01 8.23 17.59
CA THR A 190 92.93 9.36 17.39
C THR A 190 93.15 10.15 18.68
N GLY A 191 92.08 10.38 19.46
CA GLY A 191 92.14 11.01 20.78
C GLY A 191 93.04 10.26 21.76
N ILE A 192 92.83 8.94 21.92
CA ILE A 192 93.67 8.08 22.79
C ILE A 192 95.12 8.11 22.31
N LYS A 193 95.37 8.01 21.00
CA LYS A 193 96.74 8.07 20.46
C LYS A 193 97.40 9.41 20.76
N GLY A 194 96.65 10.51 20.71
CA GLY A 194 97.11 11.84 21.09
C GLY A 194 97.49 11.94 22.57
N GLU A 195 96.60 11.50 23.47
CA GLU A 195 96.84 11.42 24.93
C GLU A 195 98.10 10.60 25.26
N VAL A 196 98.21 9.39 24.70
CA VAL A 196 99.38 8.52 24.93
C VAL A 196 100.68 9.20 24.47
N ASN A 197 100.66 9.91 23.34
CA ASN A 197 101.82 10.65 22.86
C ASN A 197 102.17 11.82 23.79
N ARG A 198 101.19 12.56 24.30
CA ARG A 198 101.42 13.65 25.26
C ARG A 198 102.05 13.14 26.55
N ILE A 199 101.46 12.11 27.15
CA ILE A 199 102.00 11.46 28.37
C ILE A 199 103.44 10.99 28.12
N LYS A 200 103.72 10.38 26.96
CA LYS A 200 105.06 9.91 26.61
C LYS A 200 106.09 11.05 26.52
N GLU A 201 105.70 12.21 25.99
CA GLU A 201 106.59 13.37 25.91
C GLU A 201 106.78 14.05 27.28
N GLU A 202 105.72 14.14 28.10
CA GLU A 202 105.80 14.61 29.49
C GLU A 202 106.77 13.75 30.31
N MET A 203 106.59 12.42 30.28
CA MET A 203 107.50 11.47 30.96
C MET A 203 108.95 11.62 30.48
N LYS A 204 109.18 11.82 29.17
CA LYS A 204 110.55 12.06 28.64
C LYS A 204 111.15 13.35 29.19
N ASN A 205 110.36 14.42 29.27
CA ASN A 205 110.82 15.71 29.77
C ASN A 205 111.13 15.67 31.27
N GLU A 206 110.27 15.04 32.07
CA GLU A 206 110.53 14.81 33.50
C GLU A 206 111.81 13.99 33.72
N MET A 207 111.99 12.90 32.97
CA MET A 207 113.21 12.09 33.03
C MET A 207 114.47 12.86 32.63
N ARG A 208 114.37 13.82 31.68
CA ARG A 208 115.48 14.74 31.36
C ARG A 208 115.76 15.70 32.51
N GLY A 209 114.71 16.26 33.13
CA GLY A 209 114.82 17.12 34.31
C GLY A 209 115.56 16.42 35.45
N MET A 210 115.10 15.23 35.84
CA MET A 210 115.76 14.41 36.87
C MET A 210 117.23 14.13 36.55
N LYS A 211 117.57 13.80 35.28
CA LYS A 211 118.96 13.58 34.88
C LYS A 211 119.85 14.82 35.05
N VAL A 212 119.31 16.02 34.84
CA VAL A 212 120.05 17.27 35.02
C VAL A 212 120.27 17.55 36.51
N GLU A 213 119.24 17.37 37.34
CA GLU A 213 119.31 17.53 38.80
C GLU A 213 120.37 16.60 39.40
N ILE A 214 120.28 15.30 39.12
CA ILE A 214 121.27 14.31 39.59
C ILE A 214 122.69 14.71 39.16
N ARG A 215 122.88 15.18 37.93
CA ARG A 215 124.19 15.62 37.44
C ARG A 215 124.71 16.84 38.20
N ASN A 216 123.84 17.80 38.53
CA ASN A 216 124.20 18.99 39.28
C ASN A 216 124.56 18.64 40.73
N GLU A 217 123.81 17.75 41.38
CA GLU A 217 124.11 17.23 42.71
C GLU A 217 125.47 16.51 42.74
N MET A 218 125.72 15.61 41.78
CA MET A 218 127.03 14.93 41.67
C MET A 218 128.20 15.91 41.49
N LYS A 219 128.02 17.00 40.72
CA LYS A 219 129.05 18.05 40.58
C LYS A 219 129.29 18.83 41.87
N GLY A 220 128.24 19.04 42.68
CA GLY A 220 128.35 19.68 43.99
C GLY A 220 129.17 18.85 44.98
N ILE A 221 129.02 17.53 44.93
CA ILE A 221 129.76 16.59 45.80
C ILE A 221 131.25 16.54 45.43
N ILE A 222 131.63 16.69 44.16
CA ILE A 222 133.03 16.61 43.68
C ILE A 222 133.85 17.90 43.98
N LYS A 223 133.20 19.00 44.41
CA LYS A 223 133.84 20.30 44.67
C LYS A 223 134.15 20.59 46.15
N ASN A 224 133.89 19.65 47.04
CA ASN A 224 134.32 19.66 48.46
C ASN A 224 135.38 18.58 48.71
#